data_AF-A0A357KPD0-F1
#
_entry.id   AF-A0A357KPD0-F1
#
_cell.length_a   1.000
_cell.length_b   1.000
_cell.length_c   1.000
_cell.angle_alpha   90.00
_cell.angle_beta   90.00
_cell.angle_gamma   90.00
#
_symmetry.space_group_name_H-M   'P 1'
#
loop_
_entity.id
_entity.type
_entity.pdbx_description
1 polymer ?
#
loop_
_entity_poly.entity_id
_entity_poly.type
_entity_poly.pdbx_seq_one_letter_code
_entity_poly.pdbx_strand_id
1 'polypeptide(L)' 'YWLYLTIEMAAEPWYSIGPKDIFPEEFLPFLFGKPKLRKLFLRHHANLLDVNYWKSVQRDIFNGNYSHVFPYSKEIRFNQ' A
#
# COMPACT_ATOMS: atom_id res chain seq x y z
N TYR A 1 -3.71 -14.50 -23.31
CA TYR A 1 -3.31 -15.53 -22.32
C TYR A 1 -1.81 -15.77 -22.31
N TRP A 2 -1.17 -16.23 -23.39
CA TRP A 2 0.29 -16.46 -23.42
C TRP A 2 1.16 -15.22 -23.15
N LEU A 3 0.79 -14.06 -23.70
CA LEU A 3 1.50 -12.79 -23.47
C LEU A 3 1.51 -12.36 -22.00
N TYR A 4 0.46 -12.69 -21.25
CA TYR A 4 0.34 -12.31 -19.84
C TYR A 4 1.32 -13.13 -18.98
N LEU A 5 1.44 -14.43 -19.25
CA LEU A 5 2.37 -15.31 -18.55
C LEU A 5 3.83 -14.90 -18.77
N THR A 6 4.18 -14.48 -20.00
CA THR A 6 5.54 -14.02 -20.30
C THR A 6 5.88 -12.68 -19.63
N ILE A 7 4.88 -11.81 -19.43
CA ILE A 7 5.08 -10.52 -18.76
C ILE A 7 5.30 -10.72 -17.26
N GLU A 8 4.51 -11.59 -16.61
CA GLU A 8 4.68 -11.93 -15.18
C GLU A 8 6.02 -12.62 -14.88
N MET A 9 6.57 -13.35 -15.86
CA MET A 9 7.85 -14.07 -15.73
C MET A 9 9.07 -13.26 -16.24
N ALA A 10 8.88 -12.04 -16.73
CA ALA A 10 9.96 -11.21 -17.24
C ALA A 10 10.81 -10.64 -16.09
N ALA A 11 12.13 -10.61 -16.27
CA ALA A 11 13.05 -10.07 -15.27
C ALA A 11 12.99 -8.53 -15.17
N GLU A 12 12.56 -7.86 -16.25
CA GLU A 12 12.38 -6.41 -16.31
C GLU A 12 10.99 -6.08 -16.84
N PRO A 13 10.29 -5.08 -16.27
CA PRO A 13 9.00 -4.63 -16.77
C PRO A 13 9.10 -4.06 -18.19
N TRP A 14 8.06 -4.29 -19.00
CA TRP A 14 7.99 -3.79 -20.39
C TRP A 14 7.63 -2.29 -20.47
N TYR A 15 7.37 -1.64 -19.33
CA TYR A 15 7.10 -0.22 -19.21
C TYR A 15 8.27 0.49 -18.52
N SER A 16 8.48 1.77 -18.88
CA SER A 16 9.53 2.58 -18.27
C SER A 16 9.21 2.88 -16.79
N ILE A 17 10.22 2.73 -15.94
CA ILE A 17 10.12 2.99 -14.50
C ILE A 17 10.95 4.23 -14.18
N GLY A 18 10.31 5.24 -13.60
CA GLY A 18 10.98 6.42 -13.09
C GLY A 18 11.70 6.15 -11.76
N PRO A 19 12.74 6.92 -11.41
CA PRO A 19 13.50 6.73 -10.16
C PRO A 19 12.69 6.99 -8.87
N LYS A 20 11.44 7.49 -8.99
CA LYS A 20 10.55 7.79 -7.87
C LYS A 20 9.22 7.03 -7.97
N ASP A 21 9.10 6.09 -8.89
CA ASP A 21 7.89 5.27 -9.02
C ASP A 21 7.82 4.28 -7.85
N ILE A 22 6.62 4.14 -7.29
CA ILE A 22 6.34 3.28 -6.14
C ILE A 22 5.20 2.35 -6.53
N PHE A 23 5.38 1.06 -6.26
CA PHE A 23 4.43 -0.02 -6.54
C PHE A 23 3.97 -0.63 -5.19
N PRO A 24 2.85 -0.18 -4.61
CA PRO A 24 2.42 -0.62 -3.30
C PRO A 24 2.18 -2.13 -3.17
N GLU A 25 1.81 -2.80 -4.27
CA GLU A 25 1.65 -4.24 -4.38
C GLU A 25 2.92 -5.02 -4.02
N GLU A 26 4.10 -4.45 -4.31
CA GLU A 26 5.41 -5.05 -4.05
C GLU A 26 5.83 -4.98 -2.57
N PHE A 27 5.10 -4.24 -1.73
CA PHE A 27 5.43 -4.15 -0.31
C PHE A 27 5.23 -5.47 0.43
N LEU A 28 4.30 -6.30 -0.04
CA LEU A 28 3.93 -7.55 0.61
C LEU A 28 5.09 -8.58 0.67
N PRO A 29 5.79 -8.90 -0.44
CA PRO A 29 6.98 -9.76 -0.39
C PRO A 29 8.15 -9.10 0.33
N PHE A 30 8.28 -7.76 0.29
CA PHE A 30 9.44 -7.06 0.84
C PHE A 30 9.39 -6.87 2.36
N LEU A 31 8.22 -6.48 2.91
CA LEU A 31 8.09 -6.11 4.32
C LEU A 31 7.78 -7.30 5.25
N PHE A 32 7.23 -8.41 4.72
CA PHE A 32 6.68 -9.49 5.54
C PHE A 32 7.26 -10.87 5.20
N GLY A 33 8.49 -11.12 5.62
CA GLY A 33 9.13 -12.45 5.47
C GLY A 33 8.48 -13.57 6.31
N LYS A 34 7.78 -13.25 7.41
CA LYS A 34 7.11 -14.25 8.27
C LYS A 34 5.64 -14.44 7.87
N PRO A 35 5.17 -15.66 7.54
CA PRO A 35 3.78 -15.90 7.10
C PRO A 35 2.70 -15.41 8.07
N LYS A 36 2.95 -15.51 9.39
CA LYS A 36 2.02 -15.04 10.42
C LYS A 36 1.82 -13.52 10.38
N LEU A 37 2.91 -12.77 10.17
CA LEU A 37 2.85 -11.30 10.07
C LEU A 37 2.16 -10.87 8.78
N ARG A 38 2.44 -11.55 7.66
CA ARG A 38 1.76 -11.31 6.38
C ARG A 38 0.25 -11.49 6.50
N LYS A 39 -0.21 -12.56 7.15
CA LYS A 39 -1.65 -12.78 7.41
C LYS A 39 -2.27 -11.66 8.25
N LEU A 40 -1.60 -11.24 9.31
CA LEU A 40 -2.09 -10.16 10.18
C LEU A 40 -2.14 -8.82 9.42
N PHE A 41 -1.12 -8.51 8.63
CA PHE A 41 -1.08 -7.32 7.80
C PHE A 41 -2.22 -7.30 6.77
N LEU A 42 -2.41 -8.38 6.01
CA LEU A 42 -3.51 -8.49 5.05
C LEU A 42 -4.88 -8.33 5.71
N ARG A 43 -5.04 -8.78 6.97
CA ARG A 43 -6.30 -8.63 7.70
C ARG A 43 -6.60 -7.16 8.07
N HIS A 44 -5.60 -6.38 8.41
CA HIS A 44 -5.80 -5.05 9.01
C HIS A 44 -5.40 -3.87 8.11
N HIS A 45 -4.51 -4.10 7.15
CA HIS A 45 -3.79 -3.07 6.40
C HIS A 45 -3.65 -3.40 4.90
N ALA A 46 -4.52 -4.25 4.35
CA ALA A 46 -4.49 -4.56 2.91
C ALA A 46 -4.65 -3.33 2.02
N ASN A 47 -5.32 -2.27 2.51
CA ASN A 47 -5.45 -0.99 1.79
C ASN A 47 -4.09 -0.35 1.46
N LEU A 48 -3.02 -0.65 2.21
CA LEU A 48 -1.69 -0.13 1.93
C LEU A 48 -1.05 -0.73 0.67
N LEU A 49 -1.61 -1.81 0.13
CA LEU A 49 -1.19 -2.42 -1.15
C LEU A 49 -1.98 -1.86 -2.34
N ASP A 50 -2.98 -1.01 -2.10
CA ASP A 50 -3.80 -0.40 -3.15
C ASP A 50 -3.24 0.99 -3.51
N VAL A 51 -2.90 1.17 -4.78
CA VAL A 51 -2.45 2.46 -5.33
C VAL A 51 -3.47 3.59 -5.10
N ASN A 52 -4.77 3.27 -5.09
CA ASN A 52 -5.82 4.29 -4.92
C ASN A 52 -5.83 4.89 -3.52
N TYR A 53 -5.48 4.11 -2.50
CA TYR A 53 -5.31 4.61 -1.13
C TYR A 53 -4.22 5.69 -1.09
N TRP A 54 -3.05 5.42 -1.69
CA TRP A 54 -1.96 6.38 -1.69
C TRP A 54 -2.29 7.62 -2.52
N LYS A 55 -2.97 7.47 -3.66
CA LYS A 55 -3.45 8.60 -4.46
C LYS A 55 -4.47 9.45 -3.71
N SER A 56 -5.35 8.85 -2.90
CA SER A 56 -6.29 9.62 -2.07
C SER A 56 -5.55 10.39 -0.98
N VAL A 57 -4.59 9.76 -0.29
CA VAL A 57 -3.76 10.42 0.73
C VAL A 57 -2.98 11.59 0.13
N GLN A 58 -2.36 11.43 -1.04
CA GLN A 58 -1.67 12.51 -1.74
C GLN A 58 -2.62 13.67 -2.07
N ARG A 59 -3.83 13.36 -2.54
CA ARG A 59 -4.86 14.37 -2.85
C ARG A 59 -5.31 15.12 -1.60
N ASP A 60 -5.52 14.42 -0.50
CA ASP A 60 -5.93 15.02 0.77
C ASP A 60 -4.85 15.98 1.28
N ILE A 61 -3.58 15.56 1.28
CA ILE A 61 -2.44 16.41 1.64
C ILE A 61 -2.38 17.65 0.74
N PHE A 62 -2.55 17.48 -0.58
CA PHE A 62 -2.53 18.60 -1.53
C PHE A 62 -3.67 19.59 -1.30
N ASN A 63 -4.84 19.09 -0.90
CA ASN A 63 -6.02 19.91 -0.59
C ASN A 63 -5.96 20.53 0.83
N GLY A 64 -4.90 20.30 1.60
CA GLY A 64 -4.79 20.76 2.99
C GLY A 64 -5.64 19.98 3.99
N ASN A 65 -6.17 18.82 3.59
CA ASN A 65 -6.92 17.92 4.45
C ASN A 65 -5.95 16.96 5.16
N TYR A 66 -5.69 17.22 6.44
CA TYR A 66 -4.82 16.35 7.24
C TYR A 66 -5.65 15.40 8.07
N SER A 67 -5.36 14.10 7.94
CA SER A 67 -5.94 13.10 8.84
C SER A 67 -5.51 13.36 10.28
N HIS A 68 -6.45 13.30 11.21
CA HIS A 68 -6.15 13.43 12.64
C HIS A 68 -5.34 12.23 13.14
N VAL A 69 -4.17 12.52 13.71
CA VAL A 69 -3.35 11.53 14.40
C VAL A 69 -3.62 11.65 15.89
N PHE A 70 -4.17 10.58 16.48
CA PHE A 70 -4.42 10.52 17.92
C PHE A 70 -3.30 9.74 18.60
N PRO A 71 -2.64 10.29 19.65
CA PRO A 71 -1.56 9.60 20.36
C PRO A 71 -2.08 8.56 21.38
N TYR A 72 -3.31 8.08 21.19
CA TYR A 72 -3.97 7.13 22.08
C TYR A 72 -4.90 6.19 21.32
N SER A 73 -5.25 5.06 21.95
CA SER A 73 -6.18 4.08 21.37
C SER A 73 -7.56 4.68 21.15
N LYS A 74 -8.25 4.24 20.10
CA LYS A 74 -9.63 4.64 19.81
C LYS A 74 -10.58 4.31 20.97
N GLU A 75 -10.28 3.30 21.77
CA GLU A 75 -11.11 2.84 22.91
C GLU A 75 -11.24 3.87 24.03
N ILE A 76 -10.24 4.72 24.22
CA ILE A 76 -10.24 5.77 25.25
C ILE A 76 -10.58 7.16 24.68
N ARG A 77 -10.93 7.22 23.39
CA ARG A 77 -11.39 8.45 22.76
C ARG A 77 -12.80 8.75 23.26
N PHE A 78 -13.01 9.98 23.74
CA PHE A 78 -14.36 10.44 24.03
C PHE A 78 -15.19 10.40 22.74
N ASN A 79 -16.26 9.62 22.72
CA ASN A 79 -17.25 9.68 21.65
C ASN A 79 -17.91 11.06 21.70
N GLN A 80 -17.65 11.88 20.70
CA GLN A 80 -18.47 13.05 20.37
C GLN A 80 -19.52 12.66 19.36
#